data_AF-A0A2G3LEK8-F1
#
_entry.id   AF-A0A2G3LEK8-F1
#
_cell.length_a   1.000
_cell.length_b   1.000
_cell.length_c   1.000
_cell.angle_alpha   90.00
_cell.angle_beta   90.00
_cell.angle_gamma   90.00
#
_symmetry.space_group_name_H-M   'P 1'
#
loop_
_entity.id
_entity.type
_entity.pdbx_description
1 polymer ?
#
loop_
_entity_poly.entity_id
_entity_poly.type
_entity_poly.pdbx_seq_one_letter_code
_entity_poly.pdbx_strand_id
1 'polypeptide(L)'
;MGATDFRAAAPRRSRIGQGGVMAMGKLILAAALSLALAGTAVANDGIGSVSAGGILFGKTDAVAMKKEVLSVSTDLIKVEYEFLNESARDVEETIFFPLPEYASGYHGSPTYYGQPQQFTVDVDGKRKDYKTTFVAKLDAEDVTARLRQLGLSDAQIAYFPSHTPFDKKVTPLTAAQSKIMIREGLLAQLYDEEWVPAWTVKVIYLWQQKFPAGKVVRVRHQYAPFVAAGPGASYLGDGNAFEKKYCGDKAFYKTWNRLAAKQGESGFVNAVWVSYILTTGNTWKNGIEDFTLNLIKGKSDELVSLCFPGTFTKINPTTLQVKLRNFHPKQDLDVYFGNVEIGGAHDGVAPQIRP
;
A
#
# COMPACT_ATOMS: atom_id res chain seq x y z
N MET A 1 -8.07 26.86 3.20
CA MET A 1 -8.33 28.19 3.79
C MET A 1 -7.54 28.30 5.08
N GLY A 2 -6.82 29.40 5.27
CA GLY A 2 -6.16 29.73 6.54
C GLY A 2 -4.64 29.62 6.50
N ALA A 3 -3.99 30.61 5.86
CA ALA A 3 -2.58 30.90 6.05
C ALA A 3 -2.37 31.59 7.42
N THR A 4 -1.27 31.28 8.10
CA THR A 4 -0.81 32.04 9.27
C THR A 4 0.62 32.49 9.06
N ASP A 5 0.76 33.80 8.99
CA ASP A 5 1.99 34.57 8.79
C ASP A 5 2.98 34.42 9.95
N PHE A 6 4.24 34.18 9.60
CA PHE A 6 5.39 34.36 10.47
C PHE A 6 5.80 35.84 10.51
N ARG A 7 5.77 36.47 11.68
CA ARG A 7 6.43 37.77 11.94
C ARG A 7 7.65 37.58 12.84
N ALA A 8 8.80 37.95 12.29
CA ALA A 8 10.05 38.10 13.01
C ALA A 8 10.09 39.42 13.79
N ALA A 9 10.67 39.40 15.01
CA ALA A 9 11.16 40.60 15.69
C ALA A 9 12.50 40.27 16.38
N ALA A 10 13.52 41.05 16.01
CA ALA A 10 14.90 40.97 16.48
C ALA A 10 15.11 41.88 17.73
N PRO A 11 16.32 41.96 18.34
CA PRO A 11 16.50 41.74 19.78
C PRO A 11 16.72 43.04 20.58
N ARG A 12 16.65 42.96 21.93
CA ARG A 12 17.14 44.01 22.83
C ARG A 12 18.14 43.49 23.86
N ARG A 13 19.12 44.36 24.08
CA ARG A 13 20.41 44.25 24.79
C ARG A 13 20.35 43.89 26.28
N SER A 14 21.34 43.07 26.65
CA SER A 14 22.22 43.08 27.84
C SER A 14 21.89 43.93 29.07
N ARG A 15 21.96 43.31 30.26
CA ARG A 15 22.63 43.87 31.45
C ARG A 15 23.24 42.77 32.34
N ILE A 16 24.40 43.12 32.88
CA ILE A 16 25.34 42.35 33.71
C ILE A 16 24.92 42.41 35.19
N GLY A 17 25.24 41.38 35.98
CA GLY A 17 25.26 41.45 37.45
C GLY A 17 25.72 40.15 38.11
N GLN A 18 26.89 40.18 38.75
CA GLN A 18 27.57 39.07 39.43
C GLN A 18 27.04 38.78 40.85
N GLY A 19 27.22 37.52 41.29
CA GLY A 19 27.80 37.20 42.61
C GLY A 19 26.85 36.73 43.73
N GLY A 20 27.20 35.61 44.39
CA GLY A 20 26.78 35.34 45.78
C GLY A 20 26.42 33.89 46.14
N VAL A 21 27.30 33.27 46.93
CA VAL A 21 27.40 31.87 47.40
C VAL A 21 26.28 31.36 48.34
N MET A 22 25.96 30.06 48.19
CA MET A 22 25.33 29.03 49.07
C MET A 22 24.54 29.41 50.34
N ALA A 23 23.34 28.82 50.45
CA ALA A 23 22.82 28.30 51.71
C ALA A 23 22.09 26.95 51.48
N MET A 24 22.58 25.93 52.18
CA MET A 24 22.08 24.55 52.19
C MET A 24 20.88 24.45 53.15
N GLY A 25 19.72 24.00 52.67
CA GLY A 25 18.57 23.76 53.55
C GLY A 25 17.23 23.78 52.84
N LYS A 26 16.93 22.72 52.08
CA LYS A 26 15.59 22.19 51.76
C LYS A 26 15.75 21.00 50.80
N LEU A 27 16.26 19.89 51.33
CA LEU A 27 15.98 18.59 50.76
C LEU A 27 14.50 18.26 51.05
N ILE A 28 13.88 17.51 50.14
CA ILE A 28 12.52 16.96 50.20
C ILE A 28 11.41 17.95 49.81
N LEU A 29 11.34 18.38 48.54
CA LEU A 29 10.06 18.53 47.81
C LEU A 29 10.21 18.85 46.29
N ALA A 30 11.24 18.32 45.61
CA ALA A 30 11.42 18.57 44.16
C ALA A 30 11.74 17.31 43.35
N ALA A 31 11.55 16.11 43.93
CA ALA A 31 11.73 14.83 43.23
C ALA A 31 10.40 14.11 42.92
N ALA A 32 9.25 14.69 43.28
CA ALA A 32 7.94 14.05 43.12
C ALA A 32 7.07 14.68 42.01
N LEU A 33 7.59 15.63 41.23
CA LEU A 33 6.84 16.30 40.16
C LEU A 33 7.54 16.24 38.79
N SER A 34 8.38 15.22 38.60
CA SER A 34 9.07 14.96 37.32
C SER A 34 8.77 13.57 36.76
N LEU A 35 7.85 12.81 37.38
CA LEU A 35 7.50 11.43 37.00
C LEU A 35 6.07 11.27 36.44
N ALA A 36 5.38 12.35 36.09
CA ALA A 36 3.99 12.30 35.64
C ALA A 36 3.75 12.81 34.20
N LEU A 37 4.80 12.83 33.36
CA LEU A 37 4.70 13.14 31.92
C LEU A 37 5.46 12.12 31.06
N ALA A 38 5.59 10.87 31.54
CA ALA A 38 5.71 9.75 30.62
C ALA A 38 4.33 9.55 29.96
N GLY A 39 3.98 10.46 29.06
CA GLY A 39 2.94 10.19 28.09
C GLY A 39 3.35 8.89 27.43
N THR A 40 2.47 7.90 27.47
CA THR A 40 2.55 6.76 26.57
C THR A 40 2.63 7.37 25.17
N ALA A 41 3.84 7.38 24.61
CA ALA A 41 4.01 7.51 23.18
C ALA A 41 3.33 6.26 22.60
N VAL A 42 2.02 6.36 22.37
CA VAL A 42 1.35 5.46 21.44
C VAL A 42 1.93 5.88 20.11
N ALA A 43 3.02 5.22 19.71
CA ALA A 43 3.41 5.20 18.32
C ALA A 43 2.16 4.72 17.58
N ASN A 44 1.47 5.65 16.93
CA ASN A 44 0.37 5.31 16.06
C ASN A 44 1.03 4.78 14.79
N ASP A 45 1.51 3.54 14.87
CA ASP A 45 2.01 2.78 13.74
C ASP A 45 0.80 2.53 12.85
N GLY A 46 0.53 3.52 11.98
CA GLY A 46 -0.47 3.45 10.94
C GLY A 46 -0.05 2.37 9.97
N ILE A 47 -0.47 1.15 10.24
CA ILE A 47 -0.32 0.02 9.33
C ILE A 47 -1.06 0.38 8.04
N GLY A 48 -0.41 0.16 6.89
CA GLY A 48 -0.94 0.51 5.57
C GLY A 48 -0.68 -0.60 4.58
N SER A 49 -1.73 -1.31 4.18
CA SER A 49 -1.69 -2.15 2.97
C SER A 49 -1.76 -1.22 1.77
N VAL A 50 -1.11 -1.61 0.68
CA VAL A 50 -1.18 -0.82 -0.54
C VAL A 50 -1.53 -1.73 -1.70
N SER A 51 -2.49 -1.28 -2.49
CA SER A 51 -3.22 -2.08 -3.46
C SER A 51 -2.58 -2.02 -4.85
N ALA A 52 -2.30 -3.18 -5.47
CA ALA A 52 -1.99 -3.22 -6.90
C ALA A 52 -3.26 -3.07 -7.75
N GLY A 53 -3.14 -2.33 -8.86
CA GLY A 53 -4.20 -1.96 -9.79
C GLY A 53 -4.91 -3.14 -10.44
N GLY A 54 -6.09 -2.89 -11.02
CA GLY A 54 -6.67 -3.72 -12.07
C GLY A 54 -6.01 -3.46 -13.43
N ILE A 55 -6.41 -4.21 -14.46
CA ILE A 55 -5.88 -4.07 -15.82
C ILE A 55 -6.39 -2.76 -16.45
N LEU A 56 -5.47 -1.89 -16.87
CA LEU A 56 -5.79 -0.70 -17.66
C LEU A 56 -5.50 -0.96 -19.14
N PHE A 57 -6.48 -0.63 -19.98
CA PHE A 57 -6.39 -0.68 -21.43
C PHE A 57 -6.16 0.70 -22.00
N GLY A 58 -5.56 0.77 -23.19
CA GLY A 58 -5.77 1.92 -24.08
C GLY A 58 -7.26 2.15 -24.27
N LYS A 59 -7.69 3.41 -24.46
CA LYS A 59 -9.11 3.80 -24.62
C LYS A 59 -9.74 3.13 -25.85
N THR A 60 -10.18 1.88 -25.72
CA THR A 60 -10.80 1.10 -26.79
C THR A 60 -12.17 0.61 -26.35
N ASP A 61 -13.18 0.93 -27.16
CA ASP A 61 -14.55 0.44 -26.95
C ASP A 61 -14.76 -0.95 -27.56
N ALA A 62 -13.73 -1.53 -28.19
CA ALA A 62 -13.83 -2.81 -28.87
C ALA A 62 -13.73 -4.02 -27.93
N VAL A 63 -13.13 -3.85 -26.75
CA VAL A 63 -12.94 -4.93 -25.78
C VAL A 63 -13.84 -4.68 -24.57
N ALA A 64 -14.57 -5.71 -24.14
CA ALA A 64 -15.45 -5.66 -22.98
C ALA A 64 -14.96 -6.60 -21.87
N MET A 65 -14.99 -6.13 -20.62
CA MET A 65 -14.82 -6.95 -19.42
C MET A 65 -16.09 -7.76 -19.17
N LYS A 66 -16.06 -9.06 -19.46
CA LYS A 66 -17.23 -9.95 -19.28
C LYS A 66 -17.25 -10.60 -17.91
N LYS A 67 -16.08 -10.93 -17.37
CA LYS A 67 -15.96 -11.65 -16.11
C LYS A 67 -14.70 -11.28 -15.37
N GLU A 68 -14.82 -11.17 -14.05
CA GLU A 68 -13.69 -11.12 -13.12
C GLU A 68 -13.94 -12.06 -11.95
N VAL A 69 -12.97 -12.93 -11.69
CA VAL A 69 -12.91 -13.75 -10.48
C VAL A 69 -11.68 -13.32 -9.68
N LEU A 70 -11.93 -12.57 -8.62
CA LEU A 70 -10.91 -12.11 -7.69
C LEU A 70 -10.85 -13.08 -6.49
N SER A 71 -9.68 -13.64 -6.24
CA SER A 71 -9.38 -14.46 -5.08
C SER A 71 -8.35 -13.75 -4.22
N VAL A 72 -8.69 -13.54 -2.95
CA VAL A 72 -7.87 -12.82 -1.96
C VAL A 72 -7.60 -13.72 -0.77
N SER A 73 -6.33 -13.96 -0.47
CA SER A 73 -5.84 -14.49 0.81
C SER A 73 -4.69 -13.64 1.34
N THR A 74 -4.14 -14.02 2.49
CA THR A 74 -2.89 -13.46 3.03
C THR A 74 -1.67 -13.78 2.16
N ASP A 75 -1.73 -14.85 1.37
CA ASP A 75 -0.55 -15.37 0.65
C ASP A 75 -0.62 -15.14 -0.85
N LEU A 76 -1.83 -14.96 -1.39
CA LEU A 76 -2.07 -14.92 -2.83
C LEU A 76 -3.22 -13.99 -3.17
N ILE A 77 -2.92 -13.04 -4.05
CA ILE A 77 -3.93 -12.45 -4.93
C ILE A 77 -3.90 -13.24 -6.22
N LYS A 78 -5.07 -13.72 -6.65
CA LYS A 78 -5.27 -14.30 -7.98
C LYS A 78 -6.47 -13.65 -8.62
N VAL A 79 -6.31 -13.17 -9.84
CA VAL A 79 -7.38 -12.51 -10.59
C VAL A 79 -7.50 -13.15 -11.96
N GLU A 80 -8.71 -13.59 -12.30
CA GLU A 80 -9.01 -14.25 -13.57
C GLU A 80 -10.05 -13.43 -14.32
N TYR A 81 -9.70 -12.97 -15.52
CA TYR A 81 -10.52 -12.12 -16.37
C TYR A 81 -10.95 -12.87 -17.63
N GLU A 82 -12.16 -12.58 -18.10
CA GLU A 82 -12.59 -12.88 -19.47
C GLU A 82 -12.89 -11.57 -20.21
N PHE A 83 -12.11 -11.32 -21.26
CA PHE A 83 -12.27 -10.16 -22.14
C PHE A 83 -12.83 -10.60 -23.48
N LEU A 84 -13.88 -9.95 -23.97
CA LEU A 84 -14.44 -10.20 -25.29
C LEU A 84 -14.08 -9.04 -26.23
N ASN A 85 -13.49 -9.34 -27.39
CA ASN A 85 -13.48 -8.37 -28.48
C ASN A 85 -14.82 -8.42 -29.21
N GLU A 86 -15.61 -7.36 -29.07
CA GLU A 86 -16.95 -7.21 -29.66
C GLU A 86 -16.90 -6.70 -31.11
N SER A 87 -15.72 -6.34 -31.62
CA SER A 87 -15.55 -5.85 -32.99
C SER A 87 -15.35 -6.99 -34.01
N ALA A 88 -15.56 -6.66 -35.29
CA ALA A 88 -15.37 -7.58 -36.41
C ALA A 88 -13.91 -7.70 -36.89
N ARG A 89 -12.95 -7.07 -36.19
CA ARG A 89 -11.53 -7.10 -36.55
C ARG A 89 -10.69 -7.46 -35.33
N ASP A 90 -9.51 -8.00 -35.59
CA ASP A 90 -8.52 -8.18 -34.54
C ASP A 90 -8.13 -6.83 -33.95
N VAL A 91 -7.93 -6.80 -32.63
CA VAL A 91 -7.48 -5.63 -31.87
C VAL A 91 -6.18 -6.02 -31.17
N GLU A 92 -5.22 -5.11 -31.16
CA GLU A 92 -3.97 -5.26 -30.40
C GLU A 92 -3.80 -4.04 -29.52
N GLU A 93 -3.56 -4.27 -28.23
CA GLU A 93 -3.47 -3.23 -27.21
C GLU A 93 -2.26 -3.48 -26.32
N THR A 94 -1.66 -2.38 -25.85
CA THR A 94 -0.68 -2.45 -24.77
C THR A 94 -1.43 -2.45 -23.45
N ILE A 95 -1.23 -3.51 -22.68
CA ILE A 95 -1.80 -3.66 -21.36
C ILE A 95 -0.87 -3.00 -20.34
N PHE A 96 -1.45 -2.25 -19.41
CA PHE A 96 -0.74 -1.66 -18.29
C PHE A 96 -1.31 -2.20 -16.97
N PHE A 97 -0.43 -2.70 -16.12
CA PHE A 97 -0.73 -3.11 -14.75
C PHE A 97 0.09 -2.25 -13.80
N PRO A 98 -0.46 -1.10 -13.36
CA PRO A 98 0.23 -0.24 -12.42
C PRO A 98 0.20 -0.84 -11.01
N LEU A 99 1.36 -0.89 -10.38
CA LEU A 99 1.48 -1.10 -8.95
C LEU A 99 1.17 0.22 -8.23
N PRO A 100 0.88 0.18 -6.92
CA PRO A 100 0.70 1.42 -6.19
C PRO A 100 2.00 2.22 -6.12
N GLU A 101 1.87 3.48 -5.69
CA GLU A 101 3.03 4.35 -5.48
C GLU A 101 3.65 4.05 -4.10
N TYR A 102 4.98 4.13 -4.00
CA TYR A 102 5.70 4.08 -2.72
C TYR A 102 6.68 5.25 -2.61
N ALA A 103 6.85 5.76 -1.40
CA ALA A 103 7.73 6.90 -1.13
C ALA A 103 9.21 6.52 -1.25
N SER A 104 10.01 7.47 -1.73
CA SER A 104 11.44 7.29 -1.98
C SER A 104 12.34 7.76 -0.83
N GLY A 105 11.82 8.66 0.01
CA GLY A 105 12.64 9.38 0.99
C GLY A 105 12.56 8.84 2.42
N TYR A 106 11.40 8.38 2.86
CA TYR A 106 11.21 7.82 4.19
C TYR A 106 10.27 6.62 4.15
N HIS A 107 10.66 5.57 4.84
CA HIS A 107 9.90 4.33 4.98
C HIS A 107 9.41 4.25 6.42
N GLY A 108 8.19 4.72 6.67
CA GLY A 108 7.53 4.51 7.95
C GLY A 108 7.07 3.06 8.05
N SER A 109 7.37 2.37 9.15
CA SER A 109 6.77 1.07 9.41
C SER A 109 5.25 1.23 9.58
N PRO A 110 4.42 0.39 8.96
CA PRO A 110 4.62 -0.50 7.84
C PRO A 110 3.97 0.07 6.57
N THR A 111 4.82 0.54 5.65
CA THR A 111 4.43 0.96 4.31
C THR A 111 4.94 -0.02 3.27
N TYR A 112 4.16 -0.19 2.20
CA TYR A 112 4.58 -0.87 0.97
C TYR A 112 5.77 -0.17 0.30
N TYR A 113 6.66 -0.98 -0.28
CA TYR A 113 7.74 -0.52 -1.14
C TYR A 113 8.03 -1.52 -2.27
N GLY A 114 8.41 -1.04 -3.45
CA GLY A 114 8.92 -1.89 -4.53
C GLY A 114 7.83 -2.61 -5.33
N GLN A 115 7.95 -3.92 -5.52
CA GLN A 115 7.02 -4.73 -6.32
C GLN A 115 6.63 -6.03 -5.60
N PRO A 116 5.49 -6.66 -5.91
CA PRO A 116 5.07 -7.86 -5.22
C PRO A 116 5.96 -9.03 -5.64
N GLN A 117 6.09 -9.99 -4.72
CA GLN A 117 6.78 -11.24 -5.03
C GLN A 117 5.95 -12.08 -6.00
N GLN A 118 6.65 -12.86 -6.82
CA GLN A 118 6.06 -13.91 -7.66
C GLN A 118 4.95 -13.46 -8.63
N PHE A 119 5.01 -12.21 -9.13
CA PHE A 119 4.06 -11.77 -10.15
C PHE A 119 4.19 -12.57 -11.44
N THR A 120 3.08 -13.17 -11.87
CA THR A 120 2.96 -13.84 -13.16
C THR A 120 1.66 -13.46 -13.85
N VAL A 121 1.71 -13.40 -15.18
CA VAL A 121 0.54 -13.25 -16.05
C VAL A 121 0.48 -14.44 -17.01
N ASP A 122 -0.70 -15.05 -17.13
CA ASP A 122 -0.99 -16.09 -18.11
C ASP A 122 -2.14 -15.63 -19.02
N VAL A 123 -2.04 -15.93 -20.31
CA VAL A 123 -3.04 -15.60 -21.33
C VAL A 123 -3.44 -16.89 -22.03
N ASP A 124 -4.74 -17.20 -22.01
CA ASP A 124 -5.32 -18.45 -22.53
C ASP A 124 -4.54 -19.70 -22.06
N GLY A 125 -4.16 -19.70 -20.78
CA GLY A 125 -3.44 -20.79 -20.12
C GLY A 125 -1.93 -20.84 -20.41
N LYS A 126 -1.38 -19.89 -21.16
CA LYS A 126 0.06 -19.82 -21.49
C LYS A 126 0.74 -18.67 -20.75
N ARG A 127 1.94 -18.91 -20.22
CA ARG A 127 2.76 -17.86 -19.59
C ARG A 127 3.02 -16.73 -20.57
N LYS A 128 2.77 -15.50 -20.13
CA LYS A 128 3.01 -14.28 -20.90
C LYS A 128 4.19 -13.52 -20.30
N ASP A 129 5.12 -13.13 -21.15
CA ASP A 129 6.19 -12.21 -20.76
C ASP A 129 5.66 -10.78 -20.69
N TYR A 130 6.24 -10.01 -19.77
CA TYR A 130 5.95 -8.59 -19.56
C TYR A 130 7.24 -7.81 -19.34
N LYS A 131 7.18 -6.53 -19.67
CA LYS A 131 8.20 -5.53 -19.36
C LYS A 131 7.86 -4.82 -18.07
N THR A 132 8.88 -4.30 -17.39
CA THR A 132 8.72 -3.52 -16.16
C THR A 132 9.36 -2.17 -16.36
N THR A 133 8.55 -1.12 -16.21
CA THR A 133 9.00 0.28 -16.18
C THR A 133 8.55 0.93 -14.87
N PHE A 134 8.91 2.18 -14.67
CA PHE A 134 8.44 2.98 -13.56
C PHE A 134 8.32 4.45 -13.94
N VAL A 135 7.59 5.19 -13.10
CA VAL A 135 7.54 6.65 -13.12
C VAL A 135 7.89 7.16 -11.72
N ALA A 136 8.75 8.17 -11.65
CA ALA A 136 9.03 8.94 -10.44
C ALA A 136 8.19 10.20 -10.42
N LYS A 137 7.46 10.43 -9.33
CA LYS A 137 6.50 11.53 -9.23
C LYS A 137 6.80 12.43 -8.05
N LEU A 138 6.93 13.73 -8.29
CA LEU A 138 6.91 14.74 -7.24
C LEU A 138 5.47 15.28 -7.18
N ASP A 139 4.76 14.96 -6.10
CA ASP A 139 3.31 15.11 -6.02
C ASP A 139 2.59 14.46 -7.23
N ALA A 140 2.05 15.26 -8.15
CA ALA A 140 1.37 14.79 -9.35
C ALA A 140 2.27 14.81 -10.61
N GLU A 141 3.43 15.45 -10.56
CA GLU A 141 4.29 15.69 -11.72
C GLU A 141 5.27 14.53 -11.94
N ASP A 142 5.39 14.05 -13.19
CA ASP A 142 6.41 13.08 -13.59
C ASP A 142 7.78 13.77 -13.69
N VAL A 143 8.66 13.47 -12.75
CA VAL A 143 10.02 14.01 -12.68
C VAL A 143 11.09 13.04 -13.21
N THR A 144 10.69 11.90 -13.78
CA THR A 144 11.60 10.82 -14.20
C THR A 144 12.65 11.32 -15.20
N ALA A 145 12.21 12.05 -16.23
CA ALA A 145 13.12 12.60 -17.24
C ALA A 145 14.11 13.60 -16.63
N ARG A 146 13.65 14.41 -15.67
CA ARG A 146 14.51 15.39 -14.97
C ARG A 146 15.57 14.70 -14.13
N LEU A 147 15.21 13.68 -13.36
CA LEU A 147 16.14 12.90 -12.55
C LEU A 147 17.22 12.23 -13.43
N ARG A 148 16.84 11.68 -14.60
CA ARG A 148 17.80 11.14 -15.58
C ARG A 148 18.73 12.20 -16.14
N GLN A 149 18.22 13.40 -16.47
CA GLN A 149 19.06 14.53 -16.92
C GLN A 149 20.07 14.98 -15.86
N LEU A 150 19.75 14.82 -14.57
CA LEU A 150 20.66 15.06 -13.45
C LEU A 150 21.67 13.92 -13.25
N GLY A 151 21.65 12.90 -14.10
CA GLY A 151 22.59 11.79 -14.11
C GLY A 151 22.25 10.65 -13.15
N LEU A 152 21.03 10.58 -12.64
CA LEU A 152 20.58 9.41 -11.88
C LEU A 152 20.27 8.26 -12.84
N SER A 153 20.78 7.08 -12.51
CA SER A 153 20.36 5.83 -13.16
C SER A 153 18.95 5.43 -12.74
N ASP A 154 18.29 4.62 -13.55
CA ASP A 154 16.98 4.04 -13.21
C ASP A 154 16.98 3.27 -11.89
N ALA A 155 18.08 2.59 -11.57
CA ALA A 155 18.26 1.94 -10.28
C ALA A 155 18.29 2.96 -9.13
N GLN A 156 19.01 4.08 -9.27
CA GLN A 156 19.02 5.14 -8.26
C GLN A 156 17.63 5.75 -8.06
N ILE A 157 16.86 5.92 -9.13
CA ILE A 157 15.52 6.49 -9.03
C ILE A 157 14.53 5.51 -8.39
N ALA A 158 14.60 4.22 -8.72
CA ALA A 158 13.65 3.20 -8.26
C ALA A 158 13.99 2.58 -6.89
N TYR A 159 15.27 2.54 -6.51
CA TYR A 159 15.77 1.94 -5.26
C TYR A 159 16.22 2.98 -4.23
N PHE A 160 16.51 4.20 -4.65
CA PHE A 160 16.87 5.36 -3.81
C PHE A 160 18.30 5.36 -3.25
N PRO A 161 19.03 6.49 -3.34
CA PRO A 161 20.39 6.60 -2.79
C PRO A 161 20.48 6.61 -1.25
N SER A 162 19.39 6.94 -0.55
CA SER A 162 19.31 7.04 0.91
C SER A 162 18.22 6.12 1.46
N HIS A 163 18.46 5.47 2.61
CA HIS A 163 17.48 4.67 3.36
C HIS A 163 16.74 3.56 2.59
N THR A 164 17.31 3.04 1.52
CA THR A 164 16.67 1.96 0.76
C THR A 164 16.40 0.73 1.63
N PRO A 165 15.17 0.16 1.63
CA PRO A 165 14.84 -1.06 2.35
C PRO A 165 15.26 -2.31 1.56
N PHE A 166 15.75 -2.12 0.32
CA PHE A 166 16.16 -3.21 -0.54
C PHE A 166 17.61 -3.61 -0.27
N ASP A 167 17.92 -4.90 -0.39
CA ASP A 167 19.31 -5.40 -0.40
C ASP A 167 20.15 -4.83 -1.57
N LYS A 168 19.52 -4.13 -2.51
CA LYS A 168 20.16 -3.47 -3.65
C LYS A 168 20.49 -2.01 -3.33
N LYS A 169 21.65 -1.78 -2.72
CA LYS A 169 22.21 -0.43 -2.57
C LYS A 169 22.61 0.16 -3.92
N VAL A 170 22.46 1.48 -4.05
CA VAL A 170 22.83 2.25 -5.25
C VAL A 170 23.83 3.33 -4.90
N THR A 171 24.52 3.87 -5.90
CA THR A 171 25.52 4.91 -5.70
C THR A 171 24.90 6.17 -5.06
N PRO A 172 25.53 6.75 -4.02
CA PRO A 172 25.08 8.00 -3.42
C PRO A 172 25.04 9.17 -4.41
N LEU A 173 24.25 10.19 -4.12
CA LEU A 173 24.25 11.44 -4.87
C LEU A 173 25.57 12.19 -4.68
N THR A 174 26.08 12.78 -5.75
CA THR A 174 27.20 13.72 -5.67
C THR A 174 26.75 15.05 -5.06
N ALA A 175 27.68 15.81 -4.48
CA ALA A 175 27.37 17.14 -3.93
C ALA A 175 26.76 18.09 -4.98
N ALA A 176 27.17 17.97 -6.25
CA ALA A 176 26.61 18.75 -7.34
C ALA A 176 25.15 18.37 -7.63
N GLN A 177 24.85 17.06 -7.69
CA GLN A 177 23.48 16.56 -7.84
C GLN A 177 22.60 17.02 -6.68
N SER A 178 23.03 16.79 -5.43
CA SER A 178 22.26 17.19 -4.25
C SER A 178 21.96 18.69 -4.24
N LYS A 179 22.94 19.54 -4.57
CA LYS A 179 22.73 21.01 -4.62
C LYS A 179 21.65 21.43 -5.63
N ILE A 180 21.61 20.78 -6.79
CA ILE A 180 20.59 21.07 -7.82
C ILE A 180 19.24 20.52 -7.36
N MET A 181 19.20 19.28 -6.88
CA MET A 181 17.96 18.62 -6.45
C MET A 181 17.31 19.31 -5.24
N ILE A 182 18.09 19.84 -4.29
CA ILE A 182 17.57 20.66 -3.18
C ILE A 182 16.91 21.94 -3.71
N ARG A 183 17.58 22.64 -4.64
CA ARG A 183 17.04 23.88 -5.23
C ARG A 183 15.73 23.64 -5.99
N GLU A 184 15.60 22.47 -6.62
CA GLU A 184 14.44 22.07 -7.41
C GLU A 184 13.36 21.38 -6.57
N GLY A 185 13.55 21.19 -5.26
CA GLY A 185 12.59 20.51 -4.39
C GLY A 185 12.49 18.99 -4.60
N LEU A 186 13.42 18.40 -5.36
CA LEU A 186 13.51 16.95 -5.59
C LEU A 186 14.09 16.20 -4.37
N LEU A 187 14.75 16.92 -3.47
CA LEU A 187 15.10 16.44 -2.13
C LEU A 187 14.34 17.25 -1.09
N ALA A 188 13.82 16.56 -0.08
CA ALA A 188 13.17 17.15 1.09
C ALA A 188 13.99 16.87 2.35
N GLN A 189 13.91 17.78 3.32
CA GLN A 189 14.51 17.56 4.63
C GLN A 189 13.65 16.58 5.42
N LEU A 190 14.25 15.45 5.78
CA LEU A 190 13.73 14.52 6.77
C LEU A 190 14.35 14.88 8.12
N TYR A 191 13.54 15.46 9.01
CA TYR A 191 14.02 16.15 10.21
C TYR A 191 15.03 17.28 9.86
N ASP A 192 15.70 17.87 10.85
CA ASP A 192 16.62 19.01 10.63
C ASP A 192 18.02 18.59 10.13
N GLU A 193 18.24 17.33 9.77
CA GLU A 193 19.59 16.78 9.59
C GLU A 193 19.85 16.11 8.22
N GLU A 194 18.84 15.59 7.51
CA GLU A 194 19.08 14.78 6.30
C GLU A 194 18.21 15.17 5.10
N TRP A 195 18.80 15.16 3.90
CA TRP A 195 18.10 15.36 2.63
C TRP A 195 17.79 14.02 1.97
N VAL A 196 16.51 13.74 1.77
CA VAL A 196 16.03 12.48 1.18
C VAL A 196 15.20 12.75 -0.08
N PRO A 197 15.09 11.79 -1.01
CA PRO A 197 14.19 11.86 -2.16
C PRO A 197 12.76 12.32 -1.81
N ALA A 198 12.28 13.39 -2.47
CA ALA A 198 10.93 13.89 -2.28
C ALA A 198 9.88 13.22 -3.19
N TRP A 199 10.32 12.41 -4.17
CA TRP A 199 9.42 11.76 -5.12
C TRP A 199 8.85 10.43 -4.59
N THR A 200 7.74 9.99 -5.17
CA THR A 200 7.25 8.61 -5.10
C THR A 200 7.66 7.84 -6.35
N VAL A 201 7.66 6.51 -6.29
CA VAL A 201 7.85 5.64 -7.44
C VAL A 201 6.60 4.81 -7.67
N LYS A 202 6.19 4.75 -8.95
CA LYS A 202 5.12 3.90 -9.43
C LYS A 202 5.66 2.89 -10.43
N VAL A 203 5.72 1.63 -10.06
CA VAL A 203 6.13 0.54 -10.96
C VAL A 203 4.94 0.15 -11.86
N ILE A 204 5.23 -0.16 -13.12
CA ILE A 204 4.21 -0.50 -14.13
C ILE A 204 4.70 -1.73 -14.89
N TYR A 205 3.90 -2.80 -14.87
CA TYR A 205 4.09 -3.93 -15.78
C TYR A 205 3.32 -3.67 -17.08
N LEU A 206 3.92 -4.03 -18.21
CA LEU A 206 3.30 -3.85 -19.52
C LEU A 206 3.62 -4.96 -20.52
N TRP A 207 2.64 -5.30 -21.35
CA TRP A 207 2.81 -6.27 -22.43
C TRP A 207 1.83 -5.98 -23.58
N GLN A 208 2.16 -6.44 -24.79
CA GLN A 208 1.22 -6.39 -25.92
C GLN A 208 0.25 -7.57 -25.87
N GLN A 209 -1.03 -7.29 -26.05
CA GLN A 209 -2.10 -8.28 -26.05
C GLN A 209 -2.94 -8.17 -27.32
N LYS A 210 -3.09 -9.30 -28.00
CA LYS A 210 -4.01 -9.45 -29.13
C LYS A 210 -5.35 -9.98 -28.64
N PHE A 211 -6.43 -9.36 -29.11
CA PHE A 211 -7.81 -9.80 -28.92
C PHE A 211 -8.40 -10.13 -30.29
N PRO A 212 -8.51 -11.41 -30.67
CA PRO A 212 -9.08 -11.78 -31.97
C PRO A 212 -10.56 -11.39 -32.10
N ALA A 213 -10.99 -11.03 -33.30
CA ALA A 213 -12.38 -10.60 -33.57
C ALA A 213 -13.42 -11.59 -33.03
N GLY A 214 -14.39 -11.11 -32.24
CA GLY A 214 -15.48 -11.94 -31.70
C GLY A 214 -15.04 -13.07 -30.76
N LYS A 215 -13.80 -13.05 -30.23
CA LYS A 215 -13.27 -14.08 -29.33
C LYS A 215 -13.10 -13.57 -27.92
N VAL A 216 -13.25 -14.51 -26.98
CA VAL A 216 -12.89 -14.32 -25.57
C VAL A 216 -11.42 -14.64 -25.38
N VAL A 217 -10.70 -13.74 -24.72
CA VAL A 217 -9.34 -13.93 -24.22
C VAL A 217 -9.40 -14.05 -22.70
N ARG A 218 -8.75 -15.08 -22.16
CA ARG A 218 -8.67 -15.31 -20.71
C ARG A 218 -7.33 -14.82 -20.19
N VAL A 219 -7.34 -13.95 -19.19
CA VAL A 219 -6.12 -13.42 -18.58
C VAL A 219 -6.13 -13.75 -17.11
N ARG A 220 -5.04 -14.32 -16.60
CA ARG A 220 -4.87 -14.59 -15.17
C ARG A 220 -3.64 -13.88 -14.64
N HIS A 221 -3.80 -13.11 -13.57
CA HIS A 221 -2.71 -12.58 -12.78
C HIS A 221 -2.63 -13.31 -11.44
N GLN A 222 -1.42 -13.46 -10.92
CA GLN A 222 -1.23 -13.86 -9.54
C GLN A 222 0.06 -13.25 -8.98
N TYR A 223 0.04 -12.97 -7.68
CA TYR A 223 1.19 -12.42 -6.94
C TYR A 223 0.94 -12.53 -5.43
N ALA A 224 2.02 -12.46 -4.65
CA ALA A 224 1.91 -12.33 -3.20
C ALA A 224 1.42 -10.91 -2.83
N PRO A 225 0.37 -10.76 -2.00
CA PRO A 225 -0.12 -9.45 -1.59
C PRO A 225 0.91 -8.70 -0.74
N PHE A 226 0.77 -7.38 -0.68
CA PHE A 226 1.36 -6.59 0.40
C PHE A 226 0.47 -6.73 1.62
N VAL A 227 1.01 -7.35 2.66
CA VAL A 227 0.28 -7.61 3.90
C VAL A 227 0.68 -6.57 4.92
N ALA A 228 -0.32 -5.88 5.44
CA ALA A 228 -0.11 -4.93 6.52
C ALA A 228 -0.38 -5.64 7.84
N ALA A 229 0.66 -5.72 8.69
CA ALA A 229 0.68 -6.51 9.92
C ALA A 229 1.27 -5.69 11.08
N GLY A 230 1.08 -6.15 12.32
CA GLY A 230 1.71 -5.57 13.50
C GLY A 230 0.74 -5.38 14.68
N PRO A 231 1.22 -4.87 15.83
CA PRO A 231 0.39 -4.71 17.03
C PRO A 231 -0.86 -3.86 16.82
N GLY A 232 -0.78 -2.83 15.98
CA GLY A 232 -1.93 -2.00 15.60
C GLY A 232 -2.99 -2.73 14.76
N ALA A 233 -2.62 -3.80 14.04
CA ALA A 233 -3.58 -4.66 13.36
C ALA A 233 -4.24 -5.60 14.38
N SER A 234 -3.50 -6.11 15.36
CA SER A 234 -4.02 -7.00 16.40
C SER A 234 -4.88 -6.30 17.47
N TYR A 235 -5.16 -5.01 17.33
CA TYR A 235 -6.03 -4.23 18.21
C TYR A 235 -7.18 -3.61 17.40
N LEU A 236 -8.42 -4.00 17.72
CA LEU A 236 -9.60 -3.51 16.99
C LEU A 236 -9.93 -2.03 17.26
N GLY A 237 -9.27 -1.40 18.25
CA GLY A 237 -9.62 -0.05 18.67
C GLY A 237 -10.86 0.00 19.55
N ASP A 238 -11.08 1.16 20.17
CA ASP A 238 -12.32 1.50 20.86
C ASP A 238 -13.31 2.19 19.91
N GLY A 239 -14.60 2.17 20.28
CA GLY A 239 -15.65 2.84 19.51
C GLY A 239 -16.01 2.08 18.24
N ASN A 240 -16.23 2.79 17.12
CA ASN A 240 -16.73 2.20 15.86
C ASN A 240 -15.76 2.33 14.67
N ALA A 241 -14.47 2.55 14.94
CA ALA A 241 -13.47 2.77 13.89
C ALA A 241 -13.27 1.51 13.03
N PHE A 242 -13.19 0.33 13.67
CA PHE A 242 -13.07 -0.94 12.97
C PHE A 242 -14.32 -1.24 12.14
N GLU A 243 -15.52 -1.07 12.70
CA GLU A 243 -16.78 -1.31 12.00
C GLU A 243 -16.93 -0.40 10.78
N LYS A 244 -16.50 0.87 10.88
CA LYS A 244 -16.51 1.79 9.73
C LYS A 244 -15.57 1.37 8.61
N LYS A 245 -14.41 0.78 8.95
CA LYS A 245 -13.38 0.43 7.96
C LYS A 245 -13.57 -0.99 7.38
N TYR A 246 -13.88 -1.96 8.24
CA TYR A 246 -13.92 -3.38 7.89
C TYR A 246 -15.27 -4.05 8.13
N CYS A 247 -16.29 -3.30 8.58
CA CYS A 247 -17.66 -3.80 8.73
C CYS A 247 -17.78 -5.06 9.60
N GLY A 248 -17.01 -5.12 10.69
CA GLY A 248 -17.09 -6.20 11.67
C GLY A 248 -18.50 -6.38 12.23
N ASP A 249 -19.04 -7.59 12.13
CA ASP A 249 -20.37 -7.92 12.65
C ASP A 249 -20.31 -8.54 14.06
N LYS A 250 -21.49 -8.74 14.68
CA LYS A 250 -21.57 -9.35 16.02
C LYS A 250 -20.91 -10.74 16.10
N ALA A 251 -20.92 -11.51 15.01
CA ALA A 251 -20.33 -12.85 14.98
C ALA A 251 -18.80 -12.79 14.91
N PHE A 252 -18.24 -11.82 14.18
CA PHE A 252 -16.83 -11.47 14.16
C PHE A 252 -16.35 -11.13 15.57
N TYR A 253 -16.98 -10.14 16.23
CA TYR A 253 -16.60 -9.72 17.59
C TYR A 253 -16.71 -10.85 18.62
N LYS A 254 -17.79 -11.64 18.56
CA LYS A 254 -17.95 -12.80 19.43
C LYS A 254 -16.79 -13.79 19.27
N THR A 255 -16.36 -14.03 18.04
CA THR A 255 -15.27 -14.96 17.74
C THR A 255 -13.91 -14.38 18.12
N TRP A 256 -13.68 -13.10 17.82
CA TRP A 256 -12.49 -12.35 18.21
C TRP A 256 -12.29 -12.38 19.73
N ASN A 257 -13.31 -11.99 20.51
CA ASN A 257 -13.25 -11.96 21.96
C ASN A 257 -12.99 -13.34 22.57
N ARG A 258 -13.57 -14.40 21.97
CA ARG A 258 -13.29 -15.78 22.37
C ARG A 258 -11.84 -16.17 22.12
N LEU A 259 -11.24 -15.74 21.01
CA LEU A 259 -9.84 -16.01 20.70
C LEU A 259 -8.90 -15.21 21.61
N ALA A 260 -9.19 -13.93 21.82
CA ALA A 260 -8.46 -13.06 22.75
C ALA A 260 -8.46 -13.65 24.17
N ALA A 261 -9.63 -14.13 24.66
CA ALA A 261 -9.73 -14.75 25.98
C ALA A 261 -8.87 -16.01 26.14
N LYS A 262 -8.64 -16.78 25.07
CA LYS A 262 -7.73 -17.94 25.11
C LYS A 262 -6.27 -17.55 25.31
N GLN A 263 -5.91 -16.31 25.00
CA GLN A 263 -4.55 -15.76 25.12
C GLN A 263 -4.33 -15.06 26.47
N GLY A 264 -5.28 -15.18 27.40
CA GLY A 264 -5.18 -14.64 28.76
C GLY A 264 -5.02 -13.12 28.76
N GLU A 265 -4.15 -12.62 29.65
CA GLU A 265 -3.92 -11.18 29.83
C GLU A 265 -3.40 -10.47 28.58
N SER A 266 -2.76 -11.19 27.65
CA SER A 266 -2.29 -10.58 26.40
C SER A 266 -3.44 -10.17 25.48
N GLY A 267 -4.57 -10.88 25.52
CA GLY A 267 -5.71 -10.68 24.61
C GLY A 267 -5.36 -10.75 23.11
N PHE A 268 -4.16 -11.22 22.77
CA PHE A 268 -3.53 -10.92 21.48
C PHE A 268 -4.04 -11.86 20.39
N VAL A 269 -4.71 -11.30 19.38
CA VAL A 269 -5.15 -12.06 18.20
C VAL A 269 -4.38 -11.55 16.99
N ASN A 270 -3.54 -12.40 16.40
CA ASN A 270 -2.82 -12.07 15.18
C ASN A 270 -3.79 -11.63 14.10
N ALA A 271 -3.56 -10.46 13.54
CA ALA A 271 -4.33 -9.96 12.44
C ALA A 271 -3.47 -9.23 11.44
N VAL A 272 -3.96 -9.26 10.21
CA VAL A 272 -3.37 -8.59 9.07
C VAL A 272 -4.49 -8.08 8.18
N TRP A 273 -4.17 -7.23 7.23
CA TRP A 273 -5.10 -6.93 6.16
C TRP A 273 -4.43 -6.78 4.81
N VAL A 274 -5.23 -6.99 3.78
CA VAL A 274 -4.82 -7.00 2.38
C VAL A 274 -5.76 -6.08 1.61
N SER A 275 -5.19 -5.24 0.74
CA SER A 275 -5.97 -4.33 -0.08
C SER A 275 -5.78 -4.55 -1.57
N TYR A 276 -6.82 -4.22 -2.35
CA TYR A 276 -6.84 -4.43 -3.79
C TYR A 276 -7.61 -3.29 -4.49
N ILE A 277 -7.07 -2.75 -5.59
CA ILE A 277 -7.72 -1.67 -6.34
C ILE A 277 -8.79 -2.30 -7.22
N LEU A 278 -10.04 -2.02 -6.89
CA LEU A 278 -11.19 -2.60 -7.59
C LEU A 278 -11.90 -1.55 -8.45
N THR A 279 -11.82 -0.27 -8.05
CA THR A 279 -12.49 0.84 -8.73
C THR A 279 -12.09 1.02 -10.20
N THR A 280 -10.90 0.56 -10.58
CA THR A 280 -10.45 0.54 -11.98
C THR A 280 -11.33 -0.31 -12.90
N GLY A 281 -12.12 -1.24 -12.35
CA GLY A 281 -13.16 -1.96 -13.08
C GLY A 281 -14.24 -1.04 -13.71
N ASN A 282 -14.38 0.19 -13.23
CA ASN A 282 -15.30 1.18 -13.83
C ASN A 282 -14.76 1.84 -15.11
N THR A 283 -13.50 1.59 -15.49
CA THR A 283 -12.97 2.06 -16.78
C THR A 283 -13.62 1.36 -17.96
N TRP A 284 -14.25 0.20 -17.73
CA TRP A 284 -15.03 -0.54 -18.70
C TRP A 284 -16.42 0.06 -18.85
N LYS A 285 -16.86 0.20 -20.10
CA LYS A 285 -18.14 0.82 -20.48
C LYS A 285 -19.34 0.38 -19.64
N ASN A 286 -19.41 -0.91 -19.28
CA ASN A 286 -20.52 -1.51 -18.53
C ASN A 286 -20.12 -2.00 -17.13
N GLY A 287 -18.98 -1.55 -16.60
CA GLY A 287 -18.40 -2.13 -15.38
C GLY A 287 -18.01 -3.59 -15.57
N ILE A 288 -18.21 -4.40 -14.53
CA ILE A 288 -17.89 -5.84 -14.53
C ILE A 288 -19.19 -6.64 -14.61
N GLU A 289 -19.48 -7.28 -15.75
CA GLU A 289 -20.75 -7.97 -15.98
C GLU A 289 -20.97 -9.19 -15.05
N ASP A 290 -19.96 -10.03 -14.86
CA ASP A 290 -19.95 -11.16 -13.92
C ASP A 290 -18.77 -11.04 -12.96
N PHE A 291 -19.03 -10.60 -11.73
CA PHE A 291 -18.01 -10.46 -10.70
C PHE A 291 -18.15 -11.55 -9.64
N THR A 292 -17.05 -12.23 -9.34
CA THR A 292 -16.95 -13.16 -8.20
C THR A 292 -15.78 -12.75 -7.32
N LEU A 293 -16.03 -12.56 -6.02
CA LEU A 293 -14.98 -12.40 -5.02
C LEU A 293 -14.94 -13.62 -4.11
N ASN A 294 -13.78 -14.25 -4.03
CA ASN A 294 -13.44 -15.32 -3.11
C ASN A 294 -12.50 -14.78 -2.04
N LEU A 295 -12.93 -14.83 -0.78
CA LEU A 295 -12.06 -14.59 0.37
C LEU A 295 -11.61 -15.95 0.90
N ILE A 296 -10.32 -16.20 0.83
CA ILE A 296 -9.70 -17.50 1.12
C ILE A 296 -8.92 -17.36 2.42
N LYS A 297 -9.33 -18.13 3.42
CA LYS A 297 -8.66 -18.29 4.70
C LYS A 297 -7.53 -19.33 4.59
N GLY A 298 -6.45 -19.12 5.32
CA GLY A 298 -5.42 -20.14 5.54
C GLY A 298 -5.95 -21.34 6.32
N LYS A 299 -6.85 -21.09 7.29
CA LYS A 299 -7.51 -22.14 8.08
C LYS A 299 -8.95 -21.82 8.45
N SER A 300 -9.70 -22.86 8.82
CA SER A 300 -11.16 -22.76 8.98
C SER A 300 -11.65 -21.82 10.08
N ASP A 301 -10.81 -21.58 11.09
CA ASP A 301 -11.08 -20.72 12.26
C ASP A 301 -10.45 -19.32 12.15
N GLU A 302 -9.85 -18.98 11.01
CA GLU A 302 -9.51 -17.59 10.71
C GLU A 302 -10.77 -16.73 10.57
N LEU A 303 -10.63 -15.48 10.96
CA LEU A 303 -11.63 -14.44 10.84
C LEU A 303 -11.40 -13.68 9.53
N VAL A 304 -12.48 -13.26 8.89
CA VAL A 304 -12.44 -12.37 7.72
C VAL A 304 -13.51 -11.30 7.87
N SER A 305 -13.16 -10.04 7.65
CA SER A 305 -14.09 -8.91 7.68
C SER A 305 -13.73 -7.89 6.61
N LEU A 306 -14.74 -7.33 5.95
CA LEU A 306 -14.59 -6.28 4.96
C LEU A 306 -15.91 -5.54 4.75
N CYS A 307 -15.82 -4.27 4.38
CA CYS A 307 -16.97 -3.54 3.84
C CYS A 307 -17.12 -3.86 2.35
N PHE A 308 -18.11 -4.68 2.00
CA PHE A 308 -18.34 -5.08 0.60
C PHE A 308 -19.84 -5.34 0.33
N PRO A 309 -20.38 -4.94 -0.84
CA PRO A 309 -21.79 -5.18 -1.15
C PRO A 309 -22.11 -6.66 -1.42
N GLY A 310 -23.35 -7.03 -1.16
CA GLY A 310 -23.84 -8.39 -1.34
C GLY A 310 -23.68 -9.26 -0.10
N THR A 311 -24.06 -10.52 -0.21
CA THR A 311 -24.03 -11.48 0.90
C THR A 311 -23.07 -12.60 0.57
N PHE A 312 -22.06 -12.78 1.43
CA PHE A 312 -21.12 -13.88 1.29
C PHE A 312 -21.78 -15.21 1.66
N THR A 313 -21.49 -16.21 0.84
CA THR A 313 -21.84 -17.61 1.08
C THR A 313 -20.57 -18.38 1.42
N LYS A 314 -20.65 -19.27 2.42
CA LYS A 314 -19.55 -20.18 2.72
C LYS A 314 -19.63 -21.37 1.76
N ILE A 315 -18.70 -21.45 0.80
CA ILE A 315 -18.70 -22.53 -0.20
C ILE A 315 -17.88 -23.74 0.24
N ASN A 316 -16.95 -23.56 1.19
CA ASN A 316 -16.20 -24.62 1.85
C ASN A 316 -15.64 -24.11 3.21
N PRO A 317 -14.92 -24.91 4.02
CA PRO A 317 -14.42 -24.48 5.33
C PRO A 317 -13.59 -23.19 5.34
N THR A 318 -12.87 -22.89 4.27
CA THR A 318 -11.90 -21.78 4.18
C THR A 318 -12.28 -20.70 3.18
N THR A 319 -13.32 -20.89 2.36
CA THR A 319 -13.67 -19.94 1.30
C THR A 319 -15.06 -19.34 1.50
N LEU A 320 -15.10 -18.01 1.56
CA LEU A 320 -16.31 -17.21 1.48
C LEU A 320 -16.40 -16.62 0.07
N GLN A 321 -17.58 -16.70 -0.55
CA GLN A 321 -17.79 -16.22 -1.92
C GLN A 321 -19.00 -15.31 -2.00
N VAL A 322 -18.85 -14.20 -2.73
CA VAL A 322 -19.95 -13.36 -3.19
C VAL A 322 -19.90 -13.27 -4.72
N LYS A 323 -21.08 -13.23 -5.34
CA LYS A 323 -21.24 -13.03 -6.78
C LYS A 323 -22.12 -11.82 -7.02
N LEU A 324 -21.70 -10.95 -7.92
CA LEU A 324 -22.42 -9.73 -8.31
C LEU A 324 -22.54 -9.70 -9.83
N ARG A 325 -23.63 -9.09 -10.33
CA ARG A 325 -23.87 -8.87 -11.75
C ARG A 325 -23.86 -7.39 -12.05
N ASN A 326 -23.31 -7.00 -13.21
CA ASN A 326 -23.21 -5.60 -13.65
C ASN A 326 -22.62 -4.71 -12.55
N PHE A 327 -21.53 -5.18 -11.96
CA PHE A 327 -20.94 -4.61 -10.77
C PHE A 327 -20.11 -3.38 -11.11
N HIS A 328 -20.43 -2.28 -10.43
CA HIS A 328 -19.70 -1.02 -10.46
C HIS A 328 -19.08 -0.76 -9.07
N PRO A 329 -17.80 -1.10 -8.87
CA PRO A 329 -17.15 -0.94 -7.56
C PRO A 329 -17.12 0.53 -7.14
N LYS A 330 -17.64 0.84 -5.95
CA LYS A 330 -17.68 2.21 -5.40
C LYS A 330 -16.45 2.57 -4.57
N GLN A 331 -15.70 1.57 -4.16
CA GLN A 331 -14.51 1.68 -3.34
C GLN A 331 -13.57 0.52 -3.66
N ASP A 332 -12.31 0.70 -3.32
CA ASP A 332 -11.32 -0.38 -3.35
C ASP A 332 -11.57 -1.35 -2.19
N LEU A 333 -10.90 -2.49 -2.26
CA LEU A 333 -11.07 -3.57 -1.30
C LEU A 333 -10.08 -3.41 -0.15
N ASP A 334 -10.58 -3.51 1.08
CA ASP A 334 -9.78 -3.67 2.30
C ASP A 334 -10.29 -4.91 3.04
N VAL A 335 -9.52 -5.99 3.02
CA VAL A 335 -9.89 -7.27 3.66
C VAL A 335 -9.07 -7.49 4.90
N TYR A 336 -9.73 -7.52 6.04
CA TYR A 336 -9.12 -7.81 7.32
C TYR A 336 -9.19 -9.30 7.64
N PHE A 337 -8.05 -9.89 7.97
CA PHE A 337 -7.89 -11.27 8.39
C PHE A 337 -7.45 -11.32 9.85
N GLY A 338 -8.09 -12.15 10.67
CA GLY A 338 -7.74 -12.36 12.08
C GLY A 338 -7.53 -13.83 12.41
N ASN A 339 -6.83 -14.10 13.50
CA ASN A 339 -6.36 -15.45 13.88
C ASN A 339 -5.45 -16.08 12.81
N VAL A 340 -4.67 -15.25 12.11
CA VAL A 340 -3.76 -15.70 11.06
C VAL A 340 -2.51 -16.32 11.65
N GLU A 341 -1.95 -17.29 10.95
CA GLU A 341 -0.58 -17.74 11.18
C GLU A 341 0.35 -16.76 10.48
N ILE A 342 1.22 -16.09 11.24
CA ILE A 342 2.21 -15.18 10.65
C ILE A 342 3.29 -16.06 10.00
N GLY A 343 3.12 -16.36 8.71
CA GLY A 343 4.05 -17.12 7.91
C GLY A 343 4.55 -16.30 6.73
N GLY A 344 5.84 -15.91 6.75
CA GLY A 344 6.51 -15.28 5.62
C GLY A 344 6.53 -13.76 5.62
N ALA A 345 7.62 -13.19 5.11
CA ALA A 345 7.73 -11.77 4.83
C ALA A 345 6.98 -11.47 3.52
N HIS A 346 5.81 -10.86 3.61
CA HIS A 346 5.08 -10.28 2.48
C HIS A 346 5.58 -8.87 2.12
N ASP A 347 6.87 -8.66 2.37
CA ASP A 347 7.58 -7.45 2.01
C ASP A 347 7.69 -7.37 0.50
N GLY A 348 7.63 -6.15 -0.01
CA GLY A 348 7.91 -5.93 -1.42
C GLY A 348 9.39 -6.11 -1.73
N VAL A 349 9.66 -6.56 -2.94
CA VAL A 349 11.04 -6.76 -3.43
C VAL A 349 11.45 -5.60 -4.31
N ALA A 350 12.76 -5.40 -4.45
CA ALA A 350 13.31 -4.40 -5.34
C ALA A 350 12.72 -4.57 -6.76
N PRO A 351 12.19 -3.50 -7.37
CA PRO A 351 11.65 -3.55 -8.72
C PRO A 351 12.63 -4.17 -9.71
N GLN A 352 12.18 -5.14 -10.49
CA GLN A 352 12.99 -5.76 -11.54
C GLN A 352 12.81 -4.94 -12.81
N ILE A 353 13.55 -3.84 -12.95
CA ILE A 353 13.48 -2.98 -14.14
C ILE A 353 13.96 -3.77 -15.35
N ARG A 354 13.04 -4.03 -16.29
CA ARG A 354 13.24 -4.87 -17.49
C ARG A 354 12.74 -4.08 -18.71
N PRO A 355 13.61 -3.33 -19.39
CA PRO A 355 13.24 -2.49 -20.52
C PRO A 355 12.80 -3.28 -21.78
#